data_AF-A0A438M7H9-F1
#
_entry.id   AF-A0A438M7H9-F1
#
_cell.length_a   1.000
_cell.length_b   1.000
_cell.length_c   1.000
_cell.angle_alpha   90.00
_cell.angle_beta   90.00
_cell.angle_gamma   90.00
#
_symmetry.space_group_name_H-M   'P 1'
#
loop_
_entity.id
_entity.type
_entity.pdbx_description
1 polymer ?
#
loop_
_entity_poly.entity_id
_entity_poly.type
_entity_poly.pdbx_seq_one_letter_code
_entity_poly.pdbx_strand_id
1 'polypeptide(L)'
;MLDNLLTELDTVPHFDRFATVDEVNDGLARLADDHPGVATLRRIGTSRLGDPMLCLTVGDGPRHAVVAAGPHPNEPIGGLTVTHLAGRLCADAGLRRAAGCTWHIVACLDPDGTRLNEGWFAGPFTRTHYGRHFYRPAADEQVEWTFPFSYKRAYFDRVLPETLALMRLIDDTRPSFLTTLHNGESGGVFYYLNRPEPALQEVLTSLPARYGVPLHAGESEHPSVKQLEQAVYLTPAMEDLYDYMEALGHEPTEHISGAASDSYIKRYGALGLTAEVPYWTDATAGDTTPTGQVYRDLLREHATELKATSTLLSEVLAAVSADLVSRSPFIRASRCFVPMVARMGATDEGRSGAAGNDRPATVAEVTSIRERLHSVRLRFGGMLLRALEGELAIGNATPAIRASAGRLAETYAGWCAAAEADASSVTIPIRHLVSIQYGAILAGATYAAEPVP
;
A
#
# COMPACT_ATOMS: atom_id res chain seq x y z
N MET A 1 3.38 28.87 6.13
CA MET A 1 2.74 27.64 5.59
C MET A 1 3.01 26.45 6.50
N LEU A 2 4.28 26.13 6.77
CA LEU A 2 4.67 25.01 7.63
C LEU A 2 4.14 25.13 9.08
N ASP A 3 4.25 26.30 9.74
CA ASP A 3 3.79 26.44 11.14
C ASP A 3 2.27 26.22 11.33
N ASN A 4 1.46 26.68 10.37
CA ASN A 4 0.01 26.45 10.36
C ASN A 4 -0.30 24.97 10.12
N LEU A 5 0.46 24.32 9.21
CA LEU A 5 0.33 22.89 8.96
C LEU A 5 0.64 22.10 10.24
N LEU A 6 1.77 22.38 10.89
CA LEU A 6 2.19 21.67 12.10
C LEU A 6 1.18 21.81 13.24
N THR A 7 0.58 23.01 13.40
CA THR A 7 -0.49 23.24 14.38
C THR A 7 -1.74 22.43 14.05
N GLU A 8 -2.11 22.33 12.77
CA GLU A 8 -3.25 21.53 12.32
C GLU A 8 -3.03 20.03 12.57
N LEU A 9 -1.80 19.52 12.45
CA LEU A 9 -1.51 18.12 12.74
C LEU A 9 -1.68 17.74 14.22
N ASP A 10 -1.63 18.72 15.13
CA ASP A 10 -1.87 18.47 16.56
C ASP A 10 -3.34 18.16 16.85
N THR A 11 -4.25 18.47 15.91
CA THR A 11 -5.68 18.15 16.03
C THR A 11 -6.01 16.68 15.81
N VAL A 12 -5.08 15.90 15.24
CA VAL A 12 -5.26 14.45 15.06
C VAL A 12 -5.37 13.80 16.43
N PRO A 13 -6.47 13.08 16.73
CA PRO A 13 -6.67 12.49 18.05
C PRO A 13 -5.80 11.24 18.23
N HIS A 14 -5.75 10.74 19.46
CA HIS A 14 -5.19 9.42 19.72
C HIS A 14 -6.13 8.33 19.22
N PHE A 15 -5.56 7.29 18.63
CA PHE A 15 -6.26 6.07 18.20
C PHE A 15 -5.57 4.86 18.80
N ASP A 16 -6.36 3.91 19.30
CA ASP A 16 -5.93 2.62 19.83
C ASP A 16 -6.17 1.47 18.85
N ARG A 17 -6.97 1.71 17.80
CA ARG A 17 -7.28 0.75 16.73
C ARG A 17 -7.54 1.44 15.40
N PHE A 18 -7.52 0.65 14.33
CA PHE A 18 -7.99 1.07 13.03
C PHE A 18 -9.52 1.03 12.93
N ALA A 19 -10.08 1.84 12.03
CA ALA A 19 -11.51 1.85 11.75
C ALA A 19 -11.87 0.74 10.75
N THR A 20 -13.01 0.08 10.97
CA THR A 20 -13.59 -0.86 10.00
C THR A 20 -14.19 -0.10 8.80
N VAL A 21 -14.52 -0.81 7.73
CA VAL A 21 -15.20 -0.22 6.56
C VAL A 21 -16.50 0.47 6.98
N ASP A 22 -17.27 -0.18 7.86
CA ASP A 22 -18.55 0.35 8.34
C ASP A 22 -18.36 1.62 9.19
N GLU A 23 -17.35 1.65 10.06
CA GLU A 23 -17.07 2.82 10.90
C GLU A 23 -16.64 4.04 10.09
N VAL A 24 -15.85 3.85 9.02
CA VAL A 24 -15.49 4.94 8.10
C VAL A 24 -16.73 5.44 7.35
N ASN A 25 -17.54 4.52 6.80
CA ASN A 25 -18.77 4.86 6.09
C ASN A 25 -19.76 5.63 6.99
N ASP A 26 -20.01 5.12 8.19
CA ASP A 26 -20.90 5.75 9.18
C ASP A 26 -20.35 7.10 9.64
N GLY A 27 -19.02 7.23 9.76
CA GLY A 27 -18.35 8.48 10.07
C GLY A 27 -18.62 9.56 9.02
N LEU A 28 -18.46 9.22 7.74
CA LEU A 28 -18.72 10.16 6.64
C LEU A 28 -20.21 10.48 6.47
N ALA A 29 -21.09 9.50 6.68
CA ALA A 29 -22.54 9.73 6.65
C ALA A 29 -22.99 10.72 7.73
N ARG A 30 -22.56 10.53 8.97
CA ARG A 30 -22.85 11.47 10.06
C ARG A 30 -22.35 12.88 9.75
N LEU A 31 -21.16 13.02 9.17
CA LEU A 31 -20.63 14.34 8.79
C LEU A 31 -21.49 15.03 7.72
N ALA A 32 -22.09 14.30 6.78
CA ALA A 32 -23.03 14.87 5.81
C ALA A 32 -24.33 15.33 6.49
N ASP A 33 -24.87 14.52 7.40
CA ASP A 33 -26.12 14.82 8.12
C ASP A 33 -25.96 15.99 9.10
N ASP A 34 -24.83 16.09 9.79
CA ASP A 34 -24.53 17.15 10.75
C ASP A 34 -24.16 18.48 10.06
N HIS A 35 -23.73 18.43 8.79
CA HIS A 35 -23.27 19.60 8.03
C HIS A 35 -23.88 19.70 6.60
N PRO A 36 -25.21 19.72 6.43
CA PRO A 36 -25.87 19.57 5.12
C PRO A 36 -25.65 20.73 4.15
N GLY A 37 -25.16 21.89 4.63
CA GLY A 37 -24.78 23.03 3.78
C GLY A 37 -23.29 23.08 3.41
N VAL A 38 -22.48 22.14 3.92
CA VAL A 38 -21.02 22.09 3.75
C VAL A 38 -20.55 20.79 3.12
N ALA A 39 -21.26 19.69 3.42
CA ALA A 39 -20.89 18.36 3.00
C ALA A 39 -22.08 17.64 2.35
N THR A 40 -21.79 16.79 1.37
CA THR A 40 -22.80 15.94 0.72
C THR A 40 -22.20 14.57 0.46
N LEU A 41 -22.87 13.52 0.94
CA LEU A 41 -22.47 12.14 0.70
C LEU A 41 -23.14 11.60 -0.56
N ARG A 42 -22.38 10.89 -1.39
CA ARG A 42 -22.92 10.13 -2.51
C ARG A 42 -22.25 8.78 -2.66
N ARG A 43 -22.99 7.83 -3.23
CA ARG A 43 -22.42 6.57 -3.73
C ARG A 43 -21.80 6.81 -5.10
N ILE A 44 -20.52 6.48 -5.26
CA ILE A 44 -19.78 6.60 -6.53
C ILE A 44 -19.69 5.28 -7.30
N GLY A 45 -19.94 4.17 -6.61
CA GLY A 45 -19.81 2.83 -7.16
C GLY A 45 -20.34 1.75 -6.23
N THR A 46 -20.12 0.51 -6.66
CA THR A 46 -20.46 -0.71 -5.91
C THR A 46 -19.33 -1.68 -6.09
N SER A 47 -18.86 -2.28 -5.01
CA SER A 47 -17.84 -3.33 -5.08
C SER A 47 -18.40 -4.59 -5.74
N ARG A 48 -17.51 -5.52 -6.08
CA ARG A 48 -17.87 -6.82 -6.69
C ARG A 48 -18.80 -7.64 -5.80
N LEU A 49 -18.69 -7.54 -4.48
CA LEU A 49 -19.56 -8.23 -3.52
C LEU A 49 -20.76 -7.39 -3.04
N GLY A 50 -20.89 -6.14 -3.52
CA GLY A 50 -22.11 -5.34 -3.35
C GLY A 50 -22.02 -4.20 -2.34
N ASP A 51 -20.88 -4.01 -1.67
CA ASP A 51 -20.68 -2.90 -0.73
C ASP A 51 -20.73 -1.54 -1.46
N PRO A 52 -21.32 -0.50 -0.85
CA PRO A 52 -21.36 0.82 -1.43
C PRO A 52 -19.97 1.48 -1.35
N MET A 53 -19.53 2.07 -2.46
CA MET A 53 -18.37 2.97 -2.44
C MET A 53 -18.86 4.39 -2.24
N LEU A 54 -18.56 4.96 -1.07
CA LEU A 54 -19.06 6.27 -0.65
C LEU A 54 -17.99 7.35 -0.83
N CYS A 55 -18.44 8.53 -1.29
CA CYS A 55 -17.63 9.73 -1.39
C CYS A 55 -18.34 10.88 -0.69
N LEU A 56 -17.67 11.51 0.27
CA LEU A 56 -18.10 12.75 0.88
C LEU A 56 -17.48 13.91 0.12
N THR A 57 -18.32 14.77 -0.46
CA THR A 57 -17.88 16.02 -1.09
C THR A 57 -17.97 17.15 -0.07
N VAL A 58 -16.89 17.92 0.12
CA VAL A 58 -16.81 19.03 1.10
C VAL A 58 -16.23 20.29 0.46
N GLY A 59 -16.91 21.43 0.64
CA GLY A 59 -16.48 22.72 0.08
C GLY A 59 -16.99 23.00 -1.33
N ASP A 60 -16.67 24.19 -1.83
CA ASP A 60 -17.23 24.81 -3.03
C ASP A 60 -16.18 25.54 -3.88
N GLY A 61 -14.90 25.25 -3.65
CA GLY A 61 -13.79 25.83 -4.39
C GLY A 61 -13.75 25.38 -5.85
N PRO A 62 -13.19 26.20 -6.77
CA PRO A 62 -13.19 25.90 -8.21
C PRO A 62 -12.21 24.79 -8.62
N ARG A 63 -11.31 24.37 -7.72
CA ARG A 63 -10.38 23.25 -7.93
C ARG A 63 -10.91 22.00 -7.25
N HIS A 64 -10.48 20.84 -7.71
CA HIS A 64 -10.91 19.57 -7.12
C HIS A 64 -9.72 18.79 -6.56
N ALA A 65 -9.89 18.28 -5.34
CA ALA A 65 -8.95 17.36 -4.71
C ALA A 65 -9.65 16.02 -4.46
N VAL A 66 -9.06 14.91 -4.90
CA VAL A 66 -9.55 13.55 -4.64
C VAL A 66 -8.63 12.89 -3.62
N VAL A 67 -9.20 12.43 -2.50
CA VAL A 67 -8.48 11.73 -1.43
C VAL A 67 -9.20 10.41 -1.19
N ALA A 68 -8.52 9.28 -1.38
CA ALA A 68 -9.19 7.98 -1.33
C ALA A 68 -8.45 6.98 -0.43
N ALA A 69 -9.18 6.44 0.54
CA ALA A 69 -8.66 5.41 1.44
C ALA A 69 -8.89 3.99 0.89
N GLY A 70 -8.14 3.03 1.43
CA GLY A 70 -8.23 1.61 1.10
C GLY A 70 -8.00 1.26 -0.38
N PRO A 71 -7.01 1.87 -1.09
CA PRO A 71 -6.63 1.42 -2.44
C PRO A 71 -6.16 -0.05 -2.44
N HIS A 72 -5.54 -0.46 -1.32
CA HIS A 72 -5.26 -1.84 -1.01
C HIS A 72 -5.88 -2.22 0.35
N PRO A 73 -6.41 -3.45 0.47
CA PRO A 73 -7.25 -3.80 1.61
C PRO A 73 -6.52 -4.04 2.94
N ASN A 74 -5.21 -4.26 2.90
CA ASN A 74 -4.38 -4.45 4.08
C ASN A 74 -3.81 -3.13 4.65
N GLU A 75 -4.27 -1.98 4.14
CA GLU A 75 -3.68 -0.65 4.41
C GLU A 75 -4.69 0.28 5.12
N PRO A 76 -4.98 0.06 6.42
CA PRO A 76 -6.15 0.66 7.08
C PRO A 76 -5.96 2.08 7.62
N ILE A 77 -4.75 2.63 7.58
CA ILE A 77 -4.44 3.96 8.13
C ILE A 77 -5.27 5.03 7.42
N GLY A 78 -5.41 4.88 6.10
CA GLY A 78 -6.18 5.78 5.25
C GLY A 78 -7.62 6.01 5.73
N GLY A 79 -8.29 4.99 6.30
CA GLY A 79 -9.66 5.11 6.81
C GLY A 79 -9.81 6.11 7.95
N LEU A 80 -8.85 6.11 8.89
CA LEU A 80 -8.78 7.10 9.96
C LEU A 80 -8.41 8.49 9.42
N THR A 81 -7.47 8.54 8.47
CA THR A 81 -7.02 9.78 7.83
C THR A 81 -8.15 10.50 7.11
N VAL A 82 -8.94 9.80 6.28
CA VAL A 82 -10.08 10.42 5.56
C VAL A 82 -11.18 10.88 6.50
N THR A 83 -11.45 10.12 7.56
CA THR A 83 -12.46 10.48 8.56
C THR A 83 -12.04 11.76 9.31
N HIS A 84 -10.76 11.84 9.70
CA HIS A 84 -10.21 13.03 10.37
C HIS A 84 -10.22 14.26 9.45
N LEU A 85 -9.68 14.13 8.22
CA LEU A 85 -9.69 15.18 7.20
C LEU A 85 -11.11 15.72 6.96
N ALA A 86 -12.08 14.83 6.76
CA ALA A 86 -13.47 15.20 6.53
C ALA A 86 -14.05 16.00 7.72
N GLY A 87 -13.84 15.52 8.95
CA GLY A 87 -14.30 16.21 10.16
C GLY A 87 -13.69 17.61 10.31
N ARG A 88 -12.38 17.74 10.05
CA ARG A 88 -11.68 19.03 10.09
C ARG A 88 -12.20 19.99 9.02
N LEU A 89 -12.37 19.54 7.79
CA LEU A 89 -12.92 20.35 6.70
C LEU A 89 -14.38 20.76 6.93
N CYS A 90 -15.21 19.93 7.56
CA CYS A 90 -16.58 20.30 7.93
C CYS A 90 -16.60 21.39 9.02
N ALA A 91 -15.80 21.23 10.06
CA ALA A 91 -15.78 22.11 11.23
C ALA A 91 -15.08 23.45 10.99
N ASP A 92 -14.03 23.49 10.16
CA ASP A 92 -13.16 24.65 10.00
C ASP A 92 -13.26 25.26 8.59
N ALA A 93 -13.96 26.39 8.50
CA ALA A 93 -14.14 27.10 7.24
C ALA A 93 -12.84 27.76 6.72
N GLY A 94 -11.88 28.07 7.60
CA GLY A 94 -10.57 28.59 7.21
C GLY A 94 -9.75 27.52 6.51
N LEU A 95 -9.63 26.35 7.14
CA LEU A 95 -8.97 25.17 6.56
C LEU A 95 -9.61 24.78 5.22
N ARG A 96 -10.94 24.68 5.18
CA ARG A 96 -11.69 24.31 3.97
C ARG A 96 -11.41 25.24 2.80
N ARG A 97 -11.27 26.55 3.05
CA ARG A 97 -10.97 27.55 2.01
C ARG A 97 -9.48 27.66 1.67
N ALA A 98 -8.57 27.19 2.51
CA ALA A 98 -7.13 27.44 2.36
C ALA A 98 -6.56 26.96 1.02
N ALA A 99 -6.95 25.76 0.55
CA ALA A 99 -6.53 25.23 -0.74
C ALA A 99 -7.43 25.70 -1.91
N GLY A 100 -8.56 26.33 -1.64
CA GLY A 100 -9.55 26.70 -2.66
C GLY A 100 -10.12 25.50 -3.41
N CYS A 101 -10.21 24.34 -2.75
CA CYS A 101 -10.66 23.08 -3.34
C CYS A 101 -12.08 22.72 -2.89
N THR A 102 -12.83 22.09 -3.80
CA THR A 102 -13.88 21.14 -3.47
C THR A 102 -13.22 19.77 -3.27
N TRP A 103 -13.33 19.22 -2.06
CA TRP A 103 -12.72 17.95 -1.66
C TRP A 103 -13.67 16.80 -1.94
N HIS A 104 -13.15 15.71 -2.52
CA HIS A 104 -13.87 14.46 -2.77
C HIS A 104 -13.18 13.34 -2.00
N ILE A 105 -13.77 12.95 -0.88
CA ILE A 105 -13.16 12.06 0.10
C ILE A 105 -13.83 10.68 -0.01
N VAL A 106 -13.10 9.69 -0.54
CA VAL A 106 -13.60 8.32 -0.74
C VAL A 106 -13.29 7.47 0.48
N ALA A 107 -14.33 6.85 1.04
CA ALA A 107 -14.27 6.09 2.29
C ALA A 107 -13.36 4.85 2.20
N CYS A 108 -13.53 4.05 1.15
CA CYS A 108 -12.77 2.83 0.91
C CYS A 108 -12.89 2.44 -0.57
N LEU A 109 -11.75 2.21 -1.23
CA LEU A 109 -11.72 1.79 -2.63
C LEU A 109 -11.95 0.28 -2.79
N ASP A 110 -11.41 -0.55 -1.90
CA ASP A 110 -11.62 -2.01 -1.87
C ASP A 110 -12.29 -2.47 -0.56
N PRO A 111 -13.59 -2.21 -0.36
CA PRO A 111 -14.29 -2.64 0.86
C PRO A 111 -14.30 -4.16 1.00
N ASP A 112 -14.45 -4.90 -0.11
CA ASP A 112 -14.52 -6.37 -0.12
C ASP A 112 -13.25 -6.99 0.45
N GLY A 113 -12.08 -6.56 -0.03
CA GLY A 113 -10.80 -7.00 0.48
C GLY A 113 -10.53 -6.49 1.90
N THR A 114 -10.93 -5.26 2.21
CA THR A 114 -10.63 -4.63 3.51
C THR A 114 -11.30 -5.40 4.64
N ARG A 115 -12.54 -5.86 4.44
CA ARG A 115 -13.26 -6.73 5.39
C ARG A 115 -12.52 -8.04 5.69
N LEU A 116 -11.74 -8.57 4.74
CA LEU A 116 -10.93 -9.79 4.97
C LEU A 116 -9.69 -9.54 5.86
N ASN A 117 -9.35 -8.27 6.11
CA ASN A 117 -8.27 -7.82 6.98
C ASN A 117 -8.75 -7.26 8.34
N GLU A 118 -10.04 -6.94 8.52
CA GLU A 118 -10.54 -6.30 9.76
C GLU A 118 -10.21 -7.05 11.06
N GLY A 119 -9.95 -8.36 10.97
CA GLY A 119 -9.55 -9.19 12.12
C GLY A 119 -8.28 -8.75 12.85
N TRP A 120 -7.40 -7.94 12.24
CA TRP A 120 -6.25 -7.36 12.94
C TRP A 120 -6.39 -5.89 13.35
N PHE A 121 -7.47 -5.22 12.97
CA PHE A 121 -7.60 -3.76 13.14
C PHE A 121 -7.64 -3.32 14.60
N ALA A 122 -8.16 -4.17 15.49
CA ALA A 122 -8.21 -3.95 16.93
C ALA A 122 -6.99 -4.52 17.69
N GLY A 123 -5.97 -5.01 16.99
CA GLY A 123 -4.81 -5.67 17.58
C GLY A 123 -5.11 -7.09 18.10
N PRO A 124 -4.15 -7.72 18.81
CA PRO A 124 -2.84 -7.16 19.16
C PRO A 124 -1.98 -6.90 17.93
N PHE A 125 -1.15 -5.85 17.99
CA PHE A 125 -0.40 -5.35 16.83
C PHE A 125 0.95 -6.04 16.62
N THR A 126 0.96 -7.36 16.75
CA THR A 126 2.14 -8.18 16.50
C THR A 126 2.21 -8.56 15.02
N ARG A 127 3.41 -8.87 14.54
CA ARG A 127 3.63 -9.30 13.15
C ARG A 127 2.88 -10.60 12.86
N THR A 128 2.85 -11.48 13.85
CA THR A 128 2.12 -12.75 13.81
C THR A 128 0.62 -12.52 13.65
N HIS A 129 0.02 -11.63 14.45
CA HIS A 129 -1.41 -11.34 14.35
C HIS A 129 -1.75 -10.76 12.98
N TYR A 130 -0.96 -9.78 12.53
CA TYR A 130 -1.09 -9.22 11.18
C TYR A 130 -1.02 -10.30 10.08
N GLY A 131 0.02 -11.14 10.09
CA GLY A 131 0.20 -12.20 9.09
C GLY A 131 -0.95 -13.23 9.08
N ARG A 132 -1.52 -13.55 10.25
CA ARG A 132 -2.67 -14.46 10.39
C ARG A 132 -3.99 -13.87 9.91
N HIS A 133 -4.07 -12.56 9.77
CA HIS A 133 -5.25 -11.83 9.29
C HIS A 133 -5.02 -11.12 7.95
N PHE A 134 -3.84 -11.28 7.36
CA PHE A 134 -3.46 -10.64 6.10
C PHE A 134 -4.28 -11.18 4.93
N TYR A 135 -4.72 -10.28 4.07
CA TYR A 135 -5.24 -10.58 2.75
C TYR A 135 -4.85 -9.47 1.75
N ARG A 136 -4.38 -9.89 0.58
CA ARG A 136 -4.16 -9.02 -0.58
C ARG A 136 -4.73 -9.71 -1.82
N PRO A 137 -5.57 -9.05 -2.65
CA PRO A 137 -6.09 -9.63 -3.88
C PRO A 137 -4.97 -9.89 -4.88
N ALA A 138 -5.21 -10.81 -5.82
CA ALA A 138 -4.34 -10.97 -7.00
C ALA A 138 -4.16 -9.61 -7.72
N ALA A 139 -3.07 -9.46 -8.47
CA ALA A 139 -2.72 -8.17 -9.09
C ALA A 139 -3.86 -7.60 -9.97
N ASP A 140 -4.52 -8.45 -10.76
CA ASP A 140 -5.67 -8.07 -11.60
C ASP A 140 -7.01 -8.01 -10.85
N GLU A 141 -6.98 -8.08 -9.52
CA GLU A 141 -8.12 -7.94 -8.61
C GLU A 141 -7.96 -6.81 -7.59
N GLN A 142 -6.93 -5.97 -7.75
CA GLN A 142 -6.68 -4.76 -6.96
C GLN A 142 -7.23 -3.52 -7.69
N VAL A 143 -7.69 -2.52 -6.94
CA VAL A 143 -8.23 -1.28 -7.54
C VAL A 143 -7.11 -0.54 -8.26
N GLU A 144 -6.02 -0.31 -7.55
CA GLU A 144 -4.74 -0.01 -8.19
C GLU A 144 -4.30 -1.22 -9.02
N TRP A 145 -3.68 -0.97 -10.17
CA TRP A 145 -3.25 -1.98 -11.17
C TRP A 145 -4.33 -2.46 -12.15
N THR A 146 -5.59 -2.01 -12.04
CA THR A 146 -6.65 -2.40 -13.00
C THR A 146 -7.23 -1.23 -13.79
N PHE A 147 -6.51 -0.10 -13.86
CA PHE A 147 -6.83 0.95 -14.81
C PHE A 147 -6.48 0.50 -16.24
N PRO A 148 -7.21 0.97 -17.28
CA PRO A 148 -6.91 0.64 -18.67
C PRO A 148 -5.45 0.91 -19.03
N PHE A 149 -4.83 -0.02 -19.75
CA PHE A 149 -3.44 0.10 -20.17
C PHE A 149 -3.25 -0.41 -21.60
N SER A 150 -2.44 0.28 -22.39
CA SER A 150 -2.09 -0.11 -23.74
C SER A 150 -0.71 0.44 -24.08
N TYR A 151 0.30 -0.43 -24.13
CA TYR A 151 1.67 -0.07 -24.49
C TYR A 151 2.37 -1.24 -25.16
N LYS A 152 2.93 -1.01 -26.35
CA LYS A 152 3.57 -2.05 -27.19
C LYS A 152 2.66 -3.29 -27.33
N ARG A 153 3.07 -4.44 -26.79
CA ARG A 153 2.32 -5.71 -26.83
C ARG A 153 1.39 -5.91 -25.61
N ALA A 154 1.51 -5.08 -24.58
CA ALA A 154 0.70 -5.19 -23.37
C ALA A 154 -0.61 -4.42 -23.52
N TYR A 155 -1.70 -5.08 -23.17
CA TYR A 155 -3.06 -4.53 -23.22
C TYR A 155 -3.87 -5.02 -22.03
N PHE A 156 -4.61 -4.12 -21.40
CA PHE A 156 -5.53 -4.44 -20.32
C PHE A 156 -6.80 -3.58 -20.36
N ASP A 157 -7.94 -4.26 -20.30
CA ASP A 157 -9.29 -3.66 -20.31
C ASP A 157 -10.25 -4.30 -19.28
N ARG A 158 -9.76 -5.21 -18.42
CA ARG A 158 -10.58 -5.88 -17.38
C ARG A 158 -10.71 -5.00 -16.14
N VAL A 159 -11.17 -3.76 -16.33
CA VAL A 159 -11.37 -2.77 -15.26
C VAL A 159 -12.38 -3.29 -14.24
N LEU A 160 -12.02 -3.25 -12.95
CA LEU A 160 -12.93 -3.63 -11.87
C LEU A 160 -14.08 -2.62 -11.70
N PRO A 161 -15.25 -3.03 -11.19
CA PRO A 161 -16.31 -2.09 -10.80
C PRO A 161 -15.82 -0.96 -9.89
N GLU A 162 -14.94 -1.29 -8.95
CA GLU A 162 -14.32 -0.38 -7.99
C GLU A 162 -13.40 0.64 -8.69
N THR A 163 -12.54 0.15 -9.59
CA THR A 163 -11.64 0.97 -10.40
C THR A 163 -12.43 1.90 -11.33
N LEU A 164 -13.50 1.40 -11.94
CA LEU A 164 -14.39 2.20 -12.78
C LEU A 164 -15.06 3.32 -11.99
N ALA A 165 -15.42 3.09 -10.72
CA ALA A 165 -15.98 4.11 -9.86
C ALA A 165 -14.98 5.25 -9.60
N LEU A 166 -13.72 4.90 -9.32
CA LEU A 166 -12.64 5.89 -9.15
C LEU A 166 -12.34 6.62 -10.47
N MET A 167 -12.27 5.91 -11.61
CA MET A 167 -12.09 6.51 -12.93
C MET A 167 -13.15 7.56 -13.23
N ARG A 168 -14.44 7.24 -13.00
CA ARG A 168 -15.55 8.18 -13.19
C ARG A 168 -15.43 9.39 -12.29
N LEU A 169 -15.09 9.19 -11.01
CA LEU A 169 -14.82 10.31 -10.09
C LEU A 169 -13.69 11.21 -10.62
N ILE A 170 -12.59 10.63 -11.09
CA ILE A 170 -11.48 11.39 -11.68
C ILE A 170 -11.96 12.16 -12.93
N ASP A 171 -12.69 11.52 -13.84
CA ASP A 171 -13.16 12.13 -15.08
C ASP A 171 -14.18 13.25 -14.83
N ASP A 172 -15.08 13.07 -13.87
CA ASP A 172 -16.11 14.05 -13.49
C ASP A 172 -15.50 15.30 -12.84
N THR A 173 -14.49 15.11 -12.00
CA THR A 173 -13.91 16.19 -11.18
C THR A 173 -12.68 16.84 -11.79
N ARG A 174 -11.96 16.13 -12.68
CA ARG A 174 -10.70 16.57 -13.30
C ARG A 174 -9.77 17.22 -12.26
N PRO A 175 -9.35 16.44 -11.24
CA PRO A 175 -8.75 17.01 -10.05
C PRO A 175 -7.43 17.72 -10.35
N SER A 176 -7.11 18.76 -9.60
CA SER A 176 -5.76 19.32 -9.56
C SER A 176 -4.83 18.49 -8.67
N PHE A 177 -5.40 17.76 -7.71
CA PHE A 177 -4.68 16.91 -6.77
C PHE A 177 -5.41 15.58 -6.56
N LEU A 178 -4.69 14.46 -6.68
CA LEU A 178 -5.18 13.14 -6.31
C LEU A 178 -4.16 12.44 -5.40
N THR A 179 -4.66 11.83 -4.34
CA THR A 179 -3.89 10.94 -3.48
C THR A 179 -4.74 9.74 -3.08
N THR A 180 -4.19 8.55 -3.28
CA THR A 180 -4.66 7.31 -2.68
C THR A 180 -3.81 7.04 -1.45
N LEU A 181 -4.44 6.61 -0.36
CA LEU A 181 -3.78 6.51 0.94
C LEU A 181 -3.24 5.11 1.14
N HIS A 182 -1.92 5.00 1.01
CA HIS A 182 -1.18 3.74 1.10
C HIS A 182 -0.38 3.60 2.39
N ASN A 183 0.03 2.38 2.69
CA ASN A 183 0.87 2.08 3.85
C ASN A 183 2.06 1.20 3.48
N GLY A 184 3.19 1.47 4.13
CA GLY A 184 4.25 0.49 4.29
C GLY A 184 3.92 -0.53 5.39
N GLU A 185 4.58 -1.67 5.36
CA GLU A 185 4.56 -2.61 6.49
C GLU A 185 5.66 -2.28 7.49
N SER A 186 6.91 -2.25 7.01
CA SER A 186 8.10 -2.04 7.81
C SER A 186 9.07 -1.09 7.13
N GLY A 187 9.84 -0.32 7.91
CA GLY A 187 10.90 0.55 7.39
C GLY A 187 10.70 1.99 7.82
N GLY A 188 11.09 2.93 6.96
CA GLY A 188 10.85 4.36 7.15
C GLY A 188 9.69 4.87 6.29
N VAL A 189 9.29 6.12 6.51
CA VAL A 189 8.32 6.79 5.62
C VAL A 189 8.97 7.09 4.28
N PHE A 190 8.22 6.91 3.20
CA PHE A 190 8.60 7.38 1.88
C PHE A 190 7.40 7.89 1.08
N TYR A 191 7.68 8.54 -0.04
CA TYR A 191 6.68 9.20 -0.87
C TYR A 191 6.87 8.88 -2.35
N TYR A 192 5.76 8.71 -3.05
CA TYR A 192 5.72 8.77 -4.51
C TYR A 192 5.13 10.09 -4.98
N LEU A 193 5.78 10.70 -5.96
CA LEU A 193 5.24 11.82 -6.72
C LEU A 193 5.16 11.44 -8.19
N ASN A 194 4.13 11.88 -8.91
CA ASN A 194 4.03 11.61 -10.35
C ASN A 194 4.95 12.50 -11.21
N ARG A 195 5.64 13.47 -10.59
CA ARG A 195 6.65 14.35 -11.20
C ARG A 195 7.58 14.95 -10.12
N PRO A 196 8.77 15.47 -10.49
CA PRO A 196 9.65 16.15 -9.53
C PRO A 196 9.06 17.49 -9.06
N GLU A 197 8.98 17.68 -7.74
CA GLU A 197 8.45 18.90 -7.11
C GLU A 197 9.29 19.30 -5.87
N PRO A 198 10.49 19.90 -6.05
CA PRO A 198 11.46 20.07 -4.95
C PRO A 198 10.93 20.80 -3.71
N ALA A 199 10.09 21.83 -3.89
CA ALA A 199 9.51 22.57 -2.78
C ALA A 199 8.51 21.72 -1.96
N LEU A 200 7.77 20.83 -2.62
CA LEU A 200 6.88 19.89 -1.93
C LEU A 200 7.69 18.76 -1.28
N GLN A 201 8.75 18.29 -1.94
CA GLN A 201 9.65 17.25 -1.42
C GLN A 201 10.23 17.65 -0.05
N GLU A 202 10.72 18.88 0.09
CA GLU A 202 11.25 19.42 1.35
C GLU A 202 10.19 19.39 2.48
N VAL A 203 8.94 19.76 2.17
CA VAL A 203 7.85 19.71 3.15
C VAL A 203 7.57 18.27 3.55
N LEU A 204 7.42 17.36 2.58
CA LEU A 204 7.09 15.95 2.82
C LEU A 204 8.17 15.24 3.67
N THR A 205 9.45 15.44 3.37
CA THR A 205 10.54 14.81 4.11
C THR A 205 10.71 15.35 5.52
N SER A 206 10.19 16.55 5.81
CA SER A 206 10.19 17.13 7.16
C SER A 206 9.13 16.56 8.10
N LEU A 207 8.00 16.04 7.58
CA LEU A 207 6.86 15.59 8.38
C LEU A 207 7.20 14.43 9.35
N PRO A 208 7.89 13.35 8.93
CA PRO A 208 8.12 12.18 9.79
C PRO A 208 8.99 12.49 11.01
N ALA A 209 9.94 13.41 10.87
CA ALA A 209 10.85 13.82 11.95
C ALA A 209 10.12 14.37 13.17
N ARG A 210 8.99 15.06 12.98
CA ARG A 210 8.13 15.54 14.07
C ARG A 210 7.64 14.41 14.98
N TYR A 211 7.45 13.23 14.42
CA TYR A 211 6.85 12.08 15.09
C TYR A 211 7.88 11.01 15.46
N GLY A 212 9.18 11.31 15.30
CA GLY A 212 10.26 10.37 15.57
C GLY A 212 10.27 9.17 14.61
N VAL A 213 9.68 9.30 13.43
CA VAL A 213 9.67 8.26 12.41
C VAL A 213 10.75 8.55 11.37
N PRO A 214 11.68 7.62 11.10
CA PRO A 214 12.74 7.82 10.12
C PRO A 214 12.19 7.84 8.68
N LEU A 215 12.93 8.52 7.80
CA LEU A 215 12.76 8.37 6.35
C LEU A 215 13.34 7.03 5.90
N HIS A 216 12.74 6.43 4.88
CA HIS A 216 13.22 5.17 4.31
C HIS A 216 14.52 5.39 3.51
N ALA A 217 15.55 4.62 3.83
CA ALA A 217 16.82 4.59 3.10
C ALA A 217 17.26 3.17 2.70
N GLY A 218 16.40 2.17 2.94
CA GLY A 218 16.66 0.78 2.58
C GLY A 218 16.35 0.48 1.11
N GLU A 219 16.08 -0.80 0.82
CA GLU A 219 15.70 -1.23 -0.53
C GLU A 219 14.45 -0.49 -1.03
N SER A 220 14.48 -0.02 -2.28
CA SER A 220 13.28 0.45 -2.96
C SER A 220 12.31 -0.71 -3.21
N GLU A 221 11.03 -0.41 -3.38
CA GLU A 221 10.01 -1.45 -3.64
C GLU A 221 10.27 -2.23 -4.93
N HIS A 222 10.83 -1.54 -5.94
CA HIS A 222 11.34 -2.18 -7.15
C HIS A 222 12.64 -1.51 -7.62
N PRO A 223 13.58 -2.26 -8.23
CA PRO A 223 14.87 -1.70 -8.69
C PRO A 223 14.75 -0.68 -9.83
N SER A 224 13.64 -0.69 -10.58
CA SER A 224 13.41 0.28 -11.67
C SER A 224 12.88 1.62 -11.18
N VAL A 225 12.50 1.74 -9.90
CA VAL A 225 11.94 2.98 -9.36
C VAL A 225 13.01 4.07 -9.36
N LYS A 226 12.70 5.20 -9.99
CA LYS A 226 13.59 6.35 -10.01
C LYS A 226 13.47 7.14 -8.72
N GLN A 227 14.56 7.22 -7.97
CA GLN A 227 14.67 8.07 -6.79
C GLN A 227 14.86 9.55 -7.20
N LEU A 228 14.12 10.44 -6.55
CA LEU A 228 14.22 11.90 -6.71
C LEU A 228 15.05 12.52 -5.58
N GLU A 229 14.81 12.07 -4.35
CA GLU A 229 15.54 12.42 -3.12
C GLU A 229 15.52 11.22 -2.16
N GLN A 230 16.23 11.26 -1.02
CA GLN A 230 16.04 10.27 0.04
C GLN A 230 14.55 10.15 0.41
N ALA A 231 14.03 8.92 0.37
CA ALA A 231 12.64 8.60 0.63
C ALA A 231 11.61 9.30 -0.28
N VAL A 232 12.01 9.88 -1.41
CA VAL A 232 11.08 10.40 -2.42
C VAL A 232 11.39 9.82 -3.78
N TYR A 233 10.38 9.21 -4.38
CA TYR A 233 10.48 8.44 -5.61
C TYR A 233 9.51 8.97 -6.66
N LEU A 234 9.87 8.81 -7.93
CA LEU A 234 8.92 9.00 -9.03
C LEU A 234 7.97 7.80 -9.05
N THR A 235 6.67 8.06 -9.21
CA THR A 235 5.66 7.00 -9.28
C THR A 235 6.00 6.08 -10.47
N PRO A 236 6.11 4.76 -10.25
CA PRO A 236 6.53 3.83 -11.31
C PRO A 236 5.46 3.77 -12.41
N ALA A 237 5.84 4.06 -13.66
CA ALA A 237 4.95 3.87 -14.79
C ALA A 237 5.00 2.41 -15.27
N MET A 238 3.86 1.87 -15.72
CA MET A 238 3.82 0.51 -16.26
C MET A 238 4.60 0.37 -17.56
N GLU A 239 4.75 1.47 -18.31
CA GLU A 239 5.63 1.58 -19.47
C GLU A 239 7.10 1.35 -19.09
N ASP A 240 7.56 1.93 -17.97
CA ASP A 240 8.93 1.76 -17.48
C ASP A 240 9.18 0.32 -17.03
N LEU A 241 8.20 -0.30 -16.35
CA LEU A 241 8.28 -1.71 -15.98
C LEU A 241 8.32 -2.61 -17.23
N TYR A 242 7.49 -2.33 -18.23
CA TYR A 242 7.51 -3.04 -19.51
C TYR A 242 8.91 -2.98 -20.13
N ASP A 243 9.45 -1.77 -20.30
CA ASP A 243 10.72 -1.54 -20.98
C ASP A 243 11.90 -2.16 -20.20
N TYR A 244 11.84 -2.11 -18.87
CA TYR A 244 12.80 -2.78 -18.00
C TYR A 244 12.80 -4.31 -18.20
N MET A 245 11.62 -4.94 -18.20
CA MET A 245 11.51 -6.39 -18.38
C MET A 245 11.94 -6.82 -19.79
N GLU A 246 11.56 -6.06 -20.81
CA GLU A 246 11.97 -6.31 -22.20
C GLU A 246 13.49 -6.22 -22.36
N ALA A 247 14.12 -5.21 -21.74
CA ALA A 247 15.58 -5.06 -21.75
C ALA A 247 16.33 -6.23 -21.07
N LEU A 248 15.68 -6.91 -20.11
CA LEU A 248 16.19 -8.13 -19.47
C LEU A 248 15.86 -9.42 -20.25
N GLY A 249 15.15 -9.33 -21.38
CA GLY A 249 14.73 -10.49 -22.17
C GLY A 249 13.58 -11.30 -21.55
N HIS A 250 12.85 -10.71 -20.60
CA HIS A 250 11.65 -11.31 -20.02
C HIS A 250 10.40 -10.94 -20.83
N GLU A 251 9.37 -11.81 -20.84
CA GLU A 251 8.08 -11.52 -21.46
C GLU A 251 7.24 -10.59 -20.56
N PRO A 252 7.06 -9.29 -20.90
CA PRO A 252 6.42 -8.34 -20.00
C PRO A 252 4.88 -8.52 -19.95
N THR A 253 4.28 -9.08 -21.00
CA THR A 253 2.82 -9.22 -21.11
C THR A 253 2.22 -10.18 -20.09
N GLU A 254 3.02 -11.09 -19.51
CA GLU A 254 2.58 -12.01 -18.45
C GLU A 254 2.54 -11.35 -17.07
N HIS A 255 3.08 -10.13 -16.94
CA HIS A 255 3.35 -9.47 -15.66
C HIS A 255 2.58 -8.17 -15.48
N ILE A 256 2.08 -7.60 -16.58
CA ILE A 256 1.35 -6.33 -16.56
C ILE A 256 -0.15 -6.63 -16.51
N SER A 257 -0.76 -6.27 -15.38
CA SER A 257 -2.21 -6.41 -15.14
C SER A 257 -2.99 -5.13 -15.38
N GLY A 258 -2.35 -3.98 -15.63
CA GLY A 258 -3.03 -2.70 -15.87
C GLY A 258 -2.26 -1.55 -15.25
N ALA A 259 -2.76 -0.33 -15.44
CA ALA A 259 -2.17 0.89 -14.89
C ALA A 259 -2.74 1.22 -13.50
N ALA A 260 -2.25 2.30 -12.90
CA ALA A 260 -2.70 2.84 -11.62
C ALA A 260 -3.30 4.25 -11.77
N SER A 261 -3.92 4.73 -10.69
CA SER A 261 -4.65 6.01 -10.67
C SER A 261 -3.75 7.21 -11.00
N ASP A 262 -2.49 7.19 -10.58
CA ASP A 262 -1.45 8.19 -10.89
C ASP A 262 -1.20 8.37 -12.40
N SER A 263 -1.30 7.27 -13.15
CA SER A 263 -1.11 7.28 -14.59
C SER A 263 -2.38 7.72 -15.30
N TYR A 264 -3.55 7.40 -14.75
CA TYR A 264 -4.84 7.83 -15.27
C TYR A 264 -5.02 9.36 -15.19
N ILE A 265 -4.60 9.98 -14.08
CA ILE A 265 -4.74 11.44 -13.86
C ILE A 265 -3.81 12.31 -14.73
N LYS A 266 -2.78 11.73 -15.37
CA LYS A 266 -1.84 12.47 -16.25
C LYS A 266 -2.57 13.27 -17.34
N ARG A 267 -3.69 12.74 -17.85
CA ARG A 267 -4.52 13.40 -18.87
C ARG A 267 -5.12 14.74 -18.42
N TYR A 268 -5.19 14.98 -17.11
CA TYR A 268 -5.72 16.21 -16.51
C TYR A 268 -4.62 17.10 -15.91
N GLY A 269 -3.35 16.69 -16.00
CA GLY A 269 -2.23 17.43 -15.40
C GLY A 269 -2.21 17.43 -13.86
N ALA A 270 -3.03 16.61 -13.22
CA ALA A 270 -3.16 16.56 -11.77
C ALA A 270 -1.83 16.19 -11.09
N LEU A 271 -1.57 16.77 -9.93
CA LEU A 271 -0.52 16.29 -9.04
C LEU A 271 -0.98 14.98 -8.38
N GLY A 272 -0.17 13.94 -8.54
CA GLY A 272 -0.31 12.67 -7.82
C GLY A 272 0.70 12.59 -6.69
N LEU A 273 0.24 12.27 -5.49
CA LEU A 273 1.07 12.05 -4.31
C LEU A 273 0.59 10.80 -3.57
N THR A 274 1.51 9.92 -3.21
CA THR A 274 1.27 8.81 -2.30
C THR A 274 2.27 8.88 -1.15
N ALA A 275 1.77 8.85 0.09
CA ALA A 275 2.59 8.75 1.28
C ALA A 275 2.54 7.31 1.80
N GLU A 276 3.69 6.64 1.81
CA GLU A 276 3.86 5.28 2.30
C GLU A 276 4.34 5.34 3.74
N VAL A 277 3.41 5.09 4.67
CA VAL A 277 3.68 5.14 6.11
C VAL A 277 3.79 3.72 6.67
N PRO A 278 4.96 3.30 7.19
CA PRO A 278 5.16 1.94 7.68
C PRO A 278 4.42 1.73 9.01
N TYR A 279 3.93 0.51 9.26
CA TYR A 279 3.31 0.19 10.54
C TYR A 279 4.34 -0.12 11.65
N TRP A 280 5.40 -0.85 11.27
CA TRP A 280 6.57 -1.09 12.12
C TRP A 280 7.77 -0.28 11.61
N THR A 281 8.59 0.24 12.52
CA THR A 281 9.82 0.96 12.15
C THR A 281 10.99 0.48 12.99
N ASP A 282 12.16 0.52 12.38
CA ASP A 282 13.45 0.40 13.06
C ASP A 282 14.13 1.78 13.08
N ALA A 283 14.84 2.13 14.14
CA ALA A 283 15.60 3.38 14.22
C ALA A 283 16.66 3.49 13.11
N THR A 284 17.14 2.36 12.57
CA THR A 284 18.12 2.31 11.50
C THR A 284 17.51 2.44 10.10
N ALA A 285 16.19 2.59 9.95
CA ALA A 285 15.55 2.58 8.63
C ALA A 285 16.00 3.74 7.71
N GLY A 286 16.54 4.82 8.30
CA GLY A 286 17.15 5.95 7.60
C GLY A 286 18.68 5.98 7.64
N ASP A 287 19.34 4.95 8.18
CA ASP A 287 20.80 4.93 8.39
C ASP A 287 21.55 4.42 7.16
N THR A 288 22.18 5.35 6.44
CA THR A 288 22.98 5.07 5.24
C THR A 288 24.44 4.73 5.52
N THR A 289 24.83 4.54 6.79
CA THR A 289 26.22 4.24 7.15
C THR A 289 26.65 2.89 6.55
N PRO A 290 27.84 2.80 5.92
CA PRO A 290 28.37 1.54 5.41
C PRO A 290 28.59 0.51 6.52
N THR A 291 28.27 -0.75 6.25
CA THR A 291 28.51 -1.90 7.13
C THR A 291 29.72 -2.72 6.69
N GLY A 292 30.08 -3.74 7.46
CA GLY A 292 31.09 -4.73 7.05
C GLY A 292 30.57 -5.78 6.05
N GLN A 293 29.26 -5.80 5.77
CA GLN A 293 28.65 -6.78 4.87
C GLN A 293 28.69 -6.27 3.43
N VAL A 294 29.06 -7.14 2.50
CA VAL A 294 29.04 -6.81 1.06
C VAL A 294 27.62 -6.94 0.54
N TYR A 295 27.11 -5.88 -0.11
CA TYR A 295 25.74 -5.76 -0.59
C TYR A 295 25.35 -6.87 -1.57
N ARG A 296 26.23 -7.22 -2.51
CA ARG A 296 26.05 -8.39 -3.38
C ARG A 296 25.75 -9.67 -2.61
N ASP A 297 26.49 -9.94 -1.54
CA ASP A 297 26.38 -11.20 -0.83
C ASP A 297 25.12 -11.22 0.04
N LEU A 298 24.71 -10.06 0.58
CA LEU A 298 23.40 -9.86 1.19
C LEU A 298 22.24 -10.15 0.22
N LEU A 299 22.31 -9.68 -1.03
CA LEU A 299 21.31 -9.99 -2.06
C LEU A 299 21.25 -11.49 -2.39
N ARG A 300 22.40 -12.18 -2.46
CA ARG A 300 22.45 -13.63 -2.74
C ARG A 300 21.84 -14.46 -1.62
N GLU A 301 22.13 -14.09 -0.38
CA GLU A 301 21.54 -14.72 0.80
C GLU A 301 20.02 -14.56 0.78
N HIS A 302 19.53 -13.32 0.57
CA HIS A 302 18.10 -13.06 0.48
C HIS A 302 17.43 -13.81 -0.69
N ALA A 303 18.06 -13.84 -1.86
CA ALA A 303 17.57 -14.60 -3.01
C ALA A 303 17.42 -16.10 -2.70
N THR A 304 18.37 -16.67 -1.95
CA THR A 304 18.34 -18.07 -1.51
C THR A 304 17.14 -18.32 -0.59
N GLU A 305 16.91 -17.44 0.39
CA GLU A 305 15.81 -17.56 1.33
C GLU A 305 14.42 -17.35 0.68
N LEU A 306 14.31 -16.42 -0.28
CA LEU A 306 13.10 -16.23 -1.08
C LEU A 306 12.82 -17.45 -1.98
N LYS A 307 13.86 -18.05 -2.57
CA LYS A 307 13.74 -19.27 -3.38
C LYS A 307 13.28 -20.46 -2.53
N ALA A 308 13.81 -20.62 -1.32
CA ALA A 308 13.36 -21.65 -0.40
C ALA A 308 11.88 -21.42 0.01
N THR A 309 11.53 -20.18 0.33
CA THR A 309 10.15 -19.80 0.70
C THR A 309 9.16 -20.07 -0.45
N SER A 310 9.47 -19.62 -1.66
CA SER A 310 8.62 -19.84 -2.83
C SER A 310 8.51 -21.31 -3.22
N THR A 311 9.57 -22.09 -3.10
CA THR A 311 9.55 -23.54 -3.35
C THR A 311 8.57 -24.23 -2.41
N LEU A 312 8.67 -23.98 -1.10
CA LEU A 312 7.77 -24.56 -0.11
C LEU A 312 6.31 -24.19 -0.36
N LEU A 313 6.02 -22.92 -0.62
CA LEU A 313 4.65 -22.47 -0.90
C LEU A 313 4.11 -23.06 -2.22
N SER A 314 4.96 -23.19 -3.25
CA SER A 314 4.59 -23.79 -4.53
C SER A 314 4.27 -25.28 -4.39
N GLU A 315 5.08 -26.02 -3.62
CA GLU A 315 4.84 -27.43 -3.34
C GLU A 315 3.51 -27.63 -2.60
N VAL A 316 3.23 -26.82 -1.58
CA VAL A 316 1.96 -26.85 -0.84
C VAL A 316 0.79 -26.59 -1.79
N LEU A 317 0.87 -25.53 -2.59
CA LEU A 317 -0.19 -25.16 -3.54
C LEU A 317 -0.41 -26.24 -4.60
N ALA A 318 0.67 -26.83 -5.14
CA ALA A 318 0.59 -27.92 -6.11
C ALA A 318 -0.04 -29.17 -5.52
N ALA A 319 0.34 -29.55 -4.30
CA ALA A 319 -0.15 -30.75 -3.62
C ALA A 319 -1.66 -30.73 -3.37
N VAL A 320 -2.24 -29.54 -3.13
CA VAL A 320 -3.69 -29.41 -2.88
C VAL A 320 -4.50 -29.08 -4.12
N SER A 321 -3.87 -28.67 -5.23
CA SER A 321 -4.56 -28.02 -6.36
C SER A 321 -5.69 -28.84 -6.98
N ALA A 322 -5.57 -30.16 -7.01
CA ALA A 322 -6.60 -31.07 -7.53
C ALA A 322 -7.80 -31.25 -6.58
N ASP A 323 -7.60 -30.99 -5.29
CA ASP A 323 -8.57 -31.22 -4.23
C ASP A 323 -9.32 -29.94 -3.82
N LEU A 324 -8.88 -28.76 -4.26
CA LEU A 324 -9.54 -27.49 -3.94
C LEU A 324 -10.94 -27.41 -4.57
N VAL A 325 -11.96 -27.12 -3.75
CA VAL A 325 -13.35 -26.98 -4.23
C VAL A 325 -13.91 -25.58 -4.04
N SER A 326 -13.34 -24.77 -3.14
CA SER A 326 -13.81 -23.41 -2.94
C SER A 326 -13.37 -22.47 -4.06
N ARG A 327 -14.15 -21.41 -4.29
CA ARG A 327 -13.74 -20.26 -5.11
C ARG A 327 -13.08 -19.18 -4.24
N SER A 328 -12.25 -19.60 -3.29
CA SER A 328 -11.66 -18.71 -2.28
C SER A 328 -10.80 -17.61 -2.92
N PRO A 329 -11.00 -16.32 -2.53
CA PRO A 329 -10.11 -15.24 -2.95
C PRO A 329 -8.67 -15.45 -2.47
N PHE A 330 -8.48 -16.12 -1.33
CA PHE A 330 -7.15 -16.47 -0.81
C PHE A 330 -6.39 -17.40 -1.75
N ILE A 331 -7.05 -18.39 -2.36
CA ILE A 331 -6.41 -19.29 -3.34
C ILE A 331 -6.01 -18.53 -4.61
N ARG A 332 -6.87 -17.64 -5.12
CA ARG A 332 -6.56 -16.83 -6.31
C ARG A 332 -5.37 -15.90 -6.03
N ALA A 333 -5.37 -15.24 -4.88
CA ALA A 333 -4.23 -14.44 -4.43
C ALA A 333 -2.95 -15.26 -4.27
N SER A 334 -3.01 -16.43 -3.62
CA SER A 334 -1.83 -17.31 -3.46
C SER A 334 -1.26 -17.76 -4.81
N ARG A 335 -2.11 -18.07 -5.80
CA ARG A 335 -1.66 -18.40 -7.17
C ARG A 335 -0.95 -17.23 -7.86
N CYS A 336 -1.28 -16.00 -7.52
CA CYS A 336 -0.61 -14.80 -8.03
C CYS A 336 0.73 -14.53 -7.30
N PHE A 337 0.72 -14.54 -5.96
CA PHE A 337 1.85 -14.08 -5.17
C PHE A 337 2.94 -15.14 -4.95
N VAL A 338 2.63 -16.43 -4.92
CA VAL A 338 3.67 -17.47 -4.75
C VAL A 338 4.71 -17.42 -5.88
N PRO A 339 4.32 -17.34 -7.17
CA PRO A 339 5.27 -17.10 -8.26
C PRO A 339 6.01 -15.76 -8.14
N MET A 340 5.36 -14.72 -7.61
CA MET A 340 6.00 -13.42 -7.37
C MET A 340 7.17 -13.53 -6.40
N VAL A 341 7.05 -14.31 -5.32
CA VAL A 341 8.16 -14.54 -4.38
C VAL A 341 9.38 -15.17 -5.08
N ALA A 342 9.15 -16.11 -5.99
CA ALA A 342 10.24 -16.70 -6.78
C ALA A 342 10.92 -15.65 -7.67
N ARG A 343 10.13 -14.79 -8.33
CA ARG A 343 10.65 -13.69 -9.15
C ARG A 343 11.46 -12.69 -8.33
N MET A 344 11.00 -12.31 -7.14
CA MET A 344 11.77 -11.45 -6.23
C MET A 344 13.15 -12.04 -5.94
N GLY A 345 13.24 -13.35 -5.71
CA GLY A 345 14.52 -14.04 -5.50
C GLY A 345 15.40 -14.00 -6.76
N ALA A 346 14.84 -14.26 -7.93
CA ALA A 346 15.56 -14.17 -9.20
C ALA A 346 16.06 -12.75 -9.51
N THR A 347 15.27 -11.73 -9.20
CA THR A 347 15.67 -10.31 -9.31
C THR A 347 16.87 -10.01 -8.41
N ASP A 348 16.84 -10.42 -7.15
CA ASP A 348 17.96 -10.20 -6.23
C ASP A 348 19.21 -10.99 -6.64
N GLU A 349 19.05 -12.22 -7.15
CA GLU A 349 20.15 -13.01 -7.73
C GLU A 349 20.79 -12.30 -8.93
N GLY A 350 19.97 -11.82 -9.88
CA GLY A 350 20.44 -11.07 -11.05
C GLY A 350 21.14 -9.77 -10.66
N ARG A 351 20.57 -9.01 -9.72
CA ARG A 351 21.18 -7.78 -9.19
C ARG A 351 22.52 -8.06 -8.51
N SER A 352 22.67 -9.18 -7.81
CA SER A 352 23.94 -9.53 -7.18
C SER A 352 25.09 -9.67 -8.22
N GLY A 353 24.79 -10.00 -9.46
CA GLY A 353 25.78 -10.07 -10.55
C GLY A 353 26.22 -8.72 -11.11
N ALA A 354 25.52 -7.62 -10.79
CA ALA A 354 25.81 -6.30 -11.35
C ALA A 354 27.07 -5.68 -10.73
N ALA A 355 27.94 -5.11 -11.57
CA ALA A 355 29.24 -4.57 -11.14
C ALA A 355 29.15 -3.49 -10.05
N GLY A 356 28.05 -2.71 -10.01
CA GLY A 356 27.84 -1.67 -9.00
C GLY A 356 27.48 -2.18 -7.60
N ASN A 357 27.20 -3.47 -7.44
CA ASN A 357 26.73 -4.06 -6.19
C ASN A 357 27.84 -4.72 -5.36
N ASP A 358 29.09 -4.71 -5.84
CA ASP A 358 30.29 -5.09 -5.05
C ASP A 358 30.75 -3.93 -4.17
N ARG A 359 29.89 -3.54 -3.23
CA ARG A 359 30.10 -2.44 -2.29
C ARG A 359 29.65 -2.84 -0.89
N PRO A 360 30.07 -2.14 0.16
CA PRO A 360 29.42 -2.24 1.46
C PRO A 360 27.91 -1.97 1.36
N ALA A 361 27.11 -2.80 2.02
CA ALA A 361 25.70 -2.53 2.27
C ALA A 361 25.57 -1.44 3.33
N THR A 362 24.51 -0.63 3.26
CA THR A 362 24.16 0.31 4.34
C THR A 362 23.43 -0.41 5.48
N VAL A 363 23.38 0.20 6.67
CA VAL A 363 22.60 -0.35 7.78
C VAL A 363 21.12 -0.50 7.40
N ALA A 364 20.54 0.51 6.73
CA ALA A 364 19.16 0.47 6.26
C ALA A 364 18.90 -0.65 5.23
N GLU A 365 19.84 -0.94 4.33
CA GLU A 365 19.74 -2.05 3.36
C GLU A 365 19.74 -3.40 4.07
N VAL A 366 20.64 -3.60 5.04
CA VAL A 366 20.70 -4.84 5.84
C VAL A 366 19.39 -5.07 6.58
N THR A 367 18.88 -4.05 7.28
CA THR A 367 17.61 -4.15 8.02
C THR A 367 16.43 -4.36 7.07
N SER A 368 16.31 -3.58 5.99
CA SER A 368 15.17 -3.70 5.07
C SER A 368 15.11 -5.05 4.33
N ILE A 369 16.25 -5.63 3.96
CA ILE A 369 16.31 -6.96 3.34
C ILE A 369 15.84 -8.06 4.31
N ARG A 370 16.26 -7.98 5.58
CA ARG A 370 15.81 -8.90 6.63
C ARG A 370 14.31 -8.78 6.87
N GLU A 371 13.81 -7.56 7.01
CA GLU A 371 12.39 -7.28 7.24
C GLU A 371 11.50 -7.73 6.07
N ARG A 372 11.96 -7.53 4.84
CA ARG A 372 11.28 -7.98 3.63
C ARG A 372 11.09 -9.50 3.61
N LEU A 373 12.07 -10.28 4.07
CA LEU A 373 11.94 -11.73 4.18
C LEU A 373 10.86 -12.14 5.19
N HIS A 374 10.84 -11.53 6.38
CA HIS A 374 9.79 -11.78 7.38
C HIS A 374 8.40 -11.42 6.82
N SER A 375 8.27 -10.23 6.24
CA SER A 375 7.03 -9.76 5.60
C SER A 375 6.52 -10.75 4.54
N VAL A 376 7.36 -11.18 3.60
CA VAL A 376 7.00 -12.14 2.54
C VAL A 376 6.47 -13.46 3.12
N ARG A 377 7.19 -14.02 4.12
CA ARG A 377 6.82 -15.28 4.77
C ARG A 377 5.48 -15.16 5.50
N LEU A 378 5.31 -14.11 6.29
CA LEU A 378 4.10 -13.91 7.08
C LEU A 378 2.87 -13.62 6.22
N ARG A 379 3.00 -12.80 5.19
CA ARG A 379 1.91 -12.46 4.27
C ARG A 379 1.47 -13.64 3.43
N PHE A 380 2.37 -14.16 2.59
CA PHE A 380 1.97 -15.12 1.57
C PHE A 380 1.86 -16.54 2.13
N GLY A 381 2.64 -16.87 3.16
CA GLY A 381 2.44 -18.08 3.94
C GLY A 381 1.14 -18.04 4.74
N GLY A 382 0.84 -16.91 5.39
CA GLY A 382 -0.36 -16.74 6.22
C GLY A 382 -1.62 -16.79 5.37
N MET A 383 -1.61 -16.09 4.23
CA MET A 383 -2.70 -16.09 3.27
C MET A 383 -2.97 -17.48 2.67
N LEU A 384 -1.93 -18.22 2.28
CA LEU A 384 -2.10 -19.60 1.80
C LEU A 384 -2.62 -20.52 2.91
N LEU A 385 -2.12 -20.38 4.14
CA LEU A 385 -2.58 -21.16 5.27
C LEU A 385 -4.05 -20.88 5.59
N ARG A 386 -4.47 -19.61 5.59
CA ARG A 386 -5.90 -19.22 5.71
C ARG A 386 -6.75 -19.85 4.61
N ALA A 387 -6.21 -19.96 3.39
CA ALA A 387 -6.91 -20.60 2.28
C ALA A 387 -7.18 -22.09 2.57
N LEU A 388 -6.18 -22.82 3.08
CA LEU A 388 -6.31 -24.23 3.45
C LEU A 388 -7.23 -24.43 4.66
N GLU A 389 -7.15 -23.54 5.66
CA GLU A 389 -8.06 -23.53 6.81
C GLU A 389 -9.51 -23.29 6.36
N GLY A 390 -9.71 -22.44 5.35
CA GLY A 390 -11.03 -22.23 4.73
C GLY A 390 -11.59 -23.49 4.07
N GLU A 391 -10.77 -24.26 3.35
CA GLU A 391 -11.18 -25.55 2.79
C GLU A 391 -11.57 -26.55 3.90
N LEU A 392 -10.76 -26.63 4.96
CA LEU A 392 -11.05 -27.49 6.11
C LEU A 392 -12.37 -27.08 6.80
N ALA A 393 -12.62 -25.77 6.94
CA ALA A 393 -13.81 -25.24 7.58
C ALA A 393 -15.12 -25.56 6.82
N ILE A 394 -15.06 -25.71 5.49
CA ILE A 394 -16.21 -26.14 4.68
C ILE A 394 -16.32 -27.67 4.57
N GLY A 395 -15.53 -28.42 5.34
CA GLY A 395 -15.54 -29.88 5.36
C GLY A 395 -14.70 -30.54 4.27
N ASN A 396 -13.97 -29.78 3.46
CA ASN A 396 -13.04 -30.33 2.48
C ASN A 396 -11.72 -30.74 3.15
N ALA A 397 -11.73 -31.93 3.72
CA ALA A 397 -10.62 -32.46 4.49
C ALA A 397 -9.96 -33.63 3.76
N THR A 398 -9.64 -33.54 2.47
CA THR A 398 -8.88 -34.60 1.79
C THR A 398 -7.54 -34.86 2.50
N PRO A 399 -6.93 -36.05 2.36
CA PRO A 399 -5.60 -36.31 2.93
C PRO A 399 -4.56 -35.26 2.52
N ALA A 400 -4.58 -34.79 1.27
CA ALA A 400 -3.64 -33.78 0.80
C ALA A 400 -3.85 -32.43 1.48
N ILE A 401 -5.10 -31.96 1.61
CA ILE A 401 -5.40 -30.68 2.27
C ILE A 401 -5.00 -30.74 3.75
N ARG A 402 -5.37 -31.79 4.49
CA ARG A 402 -5.00 -31.92 5.91
C ARG A 402 -3.49 -31.96 6.12
N ALA A 403 -2.78 -32.75 5.32
CA ALA A 403 -1.32 -32.88 5.44
C ALA A 403 -0.61 -31.57 5.09
N SER A 404 -1.00 -30.91 4.00
CA SER A 404 -0.45 -29.64 3.55
C SER A 404 -0.73 -28.50 4.54
N ALA A 405 -1.95 -28.44 5.10
CA ALA A 405 -2.30 -27.45 6.13
C ALA A 405 -1.46 -27.65 7.39
N GLY A 406 -1.29 -28.88 7.87
CA GLY A 406 -0.45 -29.19 9.03
C GLY A 406 1.02 -28.82 8.82
N ARG A 407 1.61 -29.24 7.68
CA ARG A 407 3.00 -28.91 7.31
C ARG A 407 3.21 -27.40 7.23
N LEU A 408 2.29 -26.68 6.56
CA LEU A 408 2.40 -25.23 6.43
C LEU A 408 2.21 -24.54 7.77
N ALA A 409 1.27 -24.99 8.62
CA ALA A 409 1.07 -24.43 9.95
C ALA A 409 2.32 -24.54 10.84
N GLU A 410 2.99 -25.69 10.85
CA GLU A 410 4.24 -25.89 11.60
C GLU A 410 5.35 -24.96 11.09
N THR A 411 5.54 -24.90 9.76
CA THR A 411 6.53 -24.02 9.13
C THR A 411 6.23 -22.55 9.45
N TYR A 412 4.96 -22.16 9.33
CA TYR A 412 4.49 -20.81 9.56
C TYR A 412 4.69 -20.37 11.01
N ALA A 413 4.44 -21.26 11.98
CA ALA A 413 4.72 -20.99 13.39
C ALA A 413 6.21 -20.67 13.62
N GLY A 414 7.12 -21.37 12.93
CA GLY A 414 8.55 -21.04 12.93
C GLY A 414 8.86 -19.67 12.36
N TRP A 415 8.22 -19.28 11.24
CA TRP A 415 8.36 -17.93 10.66
C TRP A 415 7.83 -16.83 11.59
N CYS A 416 6.69 -17.06 12.25
CA CYS A 416 6.16 -16.17 13.28
C CYS A 416 7.16 -15.99 14.42
N ALA A 417 7.64 -17.09 15.01
CA ALA A 417 8.60 -17.04 16.10
C ALA A 417 9.89 -16.27 15.70
N ALA A 418 10.40 -16.50 14.49
CA ALA A 418 11.56 -15.78 13.98
C ALA A 418 11.29 -14.27 13.82
N ALA A 419 10.12 -13.89 13.30
CA ALA A 419 9.76 -12.49 13.09
C ALA A 419 9.52 -11.71 14.40
N GLU A 420 9.00 -12.37 15.44
CA GLU A 420 8.80 -11.76 16.77
C GLU A 420 10.08 -11.74 17.60
N ALA A 421 11.01 -12.68 17.40
CA ALA A 421 12.31 -12.67 18.06
C ALA A 421 13.22 -11.52 17.58
N ASP A 422 12.98 -11.02 16.37
CA ASP A 422 13.63 -9.84 15.82
C ASP A 422 13.01 -8.55 16.41
N ALA A 423 13.47 -8.19 17.62
CA ALA A 423 12.88 -7.14 18.44
C ALA A 423 13.30 -5.71 18.08
N SER A 424 14.03 -5.50 16.98
CA SER A 424 14.58 -4.18 16.64
C SER A 424 13.51 -3.22 16.11
N SER A 425 12.46 -3.75 15.50
CA SER A 425 11.33 -2.98 14.98
C SER A 425 10.21 -2.81 16.01
N VAL A 426 9.69 -1.59 16.11
CA VAL A 426 8.60 -1.20 17.02
C VAL A 426 7.37 -0.72 16.24
N THR A 427 6.18 -0.85 16.82
CA THR A 427 4.95 -0.28 16.26
C THR A 427 4.96 1.23 16.36
N ILE A 428 4.58 1.93 15.29
CA ILE A 428 4.39 3.38 15.31
C ILE A 428 3.00 3.71 15.89
N PRO A 429 2.86 4.68 16.81
CA PRO A 429 1.55 5.11 17.28
C PRO A 429 0.63 5.50 16.12
N ILE A 430 -0.60 4.97 16.08
CA ILE A 430 -1.54 5.18 14.96
C ILE A 430 -1.77 6.67 14.67
N ARG A 431 -1.84 7.51 15.72
CA ARG A 431 -1.90 8.98 15.59
C ARG A 431 -0.80 9.54 14.71
N HIS A 432 0.44 9.07 14.87
CA HIS A 432 1.59 9.59 14.11
C HIS A 432 1.46 9.22 12.62
N LEU A 433 1.01 8.00 12.33
CA LEU A 433 0.76 7.54 10.97
C LEU A 433 -0.31 8.38 10.27
N VAL A 434 -1.43 8.61 10.96
CA VAL A 434 -2.52 9.46 10.49
C VAL A 434 -2.05 10.90 10.29
N SER A 435 -1.27 11.46 11.23
CA SER A 435 -0.74 12.82 11.12
C SER A 435 0.19 13.01 9.93
N ILE A 436 1.06 12.03 9.62
CA ILE A 436 1.99 12.12 8.48
C ILE A 436 1.22 12.07 7.17
N GLN A 437 0.30 11.12 6.99
CA GLN A 437 -0.58 11.08 5.81
C GLN A 437 -1.44 12.35 5.68
N TYR A 438 -2.02 12.82 6.79
CA TYR A 438 -2.83 14.04 6.81
C TYR A 438 -2.02 15.28 6.39
N GLY A 439 -0.79 15.41 6.92
CA GLY A 439 0.12 16.48 6.53
C GLY A 439 0.50 16.44 5.05
N ALA A 440 0.75 15.25 4.51
CA ALA A 440 1.04 15.07 3.10
C ALA A 440 -0.14 15.48 2.21
N ILE A 441 -1.37 15.13 2.59
CA ILE A 441 -2.60 15.53 1.89
C ILE A 441 -2.73 17.07 1.85
N LEU A 442 -2.61 17.73 3.00
CA LEU A 442 -2.76 19.18 3.09
C LEU A 442 -1.66 19.92 2.31
N ALA A 443 -0.41 19.45 2.43
CA ALA A 443 0.72 20.01 1.69
C ALA A 443 0.54 19.84 0.18
N GLY A 444 0.21 18.63 -0.28
CA GLY A 444 0.01 18.33 -1.70
C GLY A 444 -1.16 19.09 -2.32
N ALA A 445 -2.30 19.17 -1.63
CA ALA A 445 -3.46 19.93 -2.10
C ALA A 445 -3.20 21.44 -2.17
N THR A 446 -2.49 22.00 -1.18
CA THR A 446 -2.10 23.42 -1.18
C THR A 446 -1.10 23.71 -2.29
N TYR A 447 -0.11 22.84 -2.49
CA TYR A 447 0.88 22.98 -3.55
C TYR A 447 0.25 22.92 -4.94
N ALA A 448 -0.65 21.96 -5.18
CA ALA A 448 -1.39 21.84 -6.43
C ALA A 448 -2.35 23.03 -6.71
N ALA A 449 -2.64 23.84 -5.68
CA ALA A 449 -3.46 25.04 -5.77
C ALA A 449 -2.64 26.29 -6.15
N GLU A 450 -1.31 26.24 -6.16
CA GLU A 450 -0.48 27.35 -6.62
C GLU A 450 -0.49 27.41 -8.16
N PRO A 451 -0.51 28.62 -8.77
CA PRO A 451 -0.34 28.74 -10.22
C PRO A 451 1.02 28.16 -10.60
N VAL A 452 1.04 27.19 -11.53
CA VAL A 452 2.30 26.72 -12.12
C VAL A 452 2.94 27.92 -12.85
N PRO A 453 4.21 28.26 -12.57
CA PRO A 453 4.88 29.42 -13.15
C PRO A 453 4.98 29.40 -14.67
#